data_AF-A0A0N5D252-F1
#
_entry.id   AF-A0A0N5D252-F1
#
_cell.length_a   1.000
_cell.length_b   1.000
_cell.length_c   1.000
_cell.angle_alpha   90.00
_cell.angle_beta   90.00
_cell.angle_gamma   90.00
#
_symmetry.space_group_name_H-M   'P 1'
#
loop_
_entity.id
_entity.type
_entity.pdbx_description
1 polymer ?
#
loop_
_entity_poly.entity_id
_entity_poly.type
_entity_poly.pdbx_seq_one_letter_code
_entity_poly.pdbx_strand_id
1 'polypeptide(L)'
;MRVWIASLLFYLFVFTVCELLRLVINRWFAPRLPRLTTGLLLEITVIEIANCLFLRDAIAHPCPLVITASRKRSTLNRMFIIFVVQLSAAYLSHFLARTFWRFNLHHAHNELLNADYCEADLTVALTVGATIEGLATFCTKAVEYIANEWYVDSNAQMLITCLFAGFMTSVGINYTGMYANPIVAWACTFNCEGITHFGHLIVYWLSPLIGWYLADIIFGDQQSIPAHISDDGSESKKLKSR
;
A
#
# COMPACT_ATOMS: atom_id res chain seq x y z
N MET A 1 24.87 -11.77 -3.30
CA MET A 1 23.95 -11.31 -4.36
C MET A 1 23.43 -9.94 -3.97
N ARG A 2 23.39 -8.97 -4.90
CA ARG A 2 22.93 -7.61 -4.57
C ARG A 2 21.42 -7.69 -4.28
N VAL A 3 21.02 -7.39 -3.05
CA VAL A 3 19.65 -7.57 -2.52
C VAL A 3 18.59 -6.98 -3.45
N TRP A 4 18.90 -5.86 -4.12
CA TRP A 4 18.02 -5.22 -5.09
C TRP A 4 17.75 -6.05 -6.37
N ILE A 5 18.66 -6.93 -6.80
CA ILE A 5 18.45 -7.81 -7.96
C ILE A 5 17.45 -8.91 -7.60
N ALA A 6 17.57 -9.46 -6.38
CA ALA A 6 16.60 -10.40 -5.86
C ALA A 6 15.23 -9.75 -5.68
N SER A 7 15.18 -8.49 -5.19
CA SER A 7 13.94 -7.72 -5.10
C SER A 7 13.33 -7.43 -6.48
N LEU A 8 14.11 -7.08 -7.50
CA LEU A 8 13.59 -6.81 -8.85
C LEU A 8 13.03 -8.08 -9.50
N LEU A 9 13.75 -9.21 -9.43
CA LEU A 9 13.26 -10.50 -9.92
C LEU A 9 12.01 -10.95 -9.16
N PHE A 10 11.96 -10.67 -7.86
CA PHE A 10 10.78 -10.89 -7.05
C PHE A 10 9.59 -10.01 -7.45
N TYR A 11 9.79 -8.72 -7.73
CA TYR A 11 8.73 -7.84 -8.23
C TYR A 11 8.23 -8.27 -9.61
N LEU A 12 9.13 -8.67 -10.51
CA LEU A 12 8.74 -9.25 -11.80
C LEU A 12 7.96 -10.56 -11.61
N PHE A 13 8.33 -11.39 -10.64
CA PHE A 13 7.62 -12.62 -10.30
C PHE A 13 6.22 -12.34 -9.75
N VAL A 14 6.08 -11.47 -8.74
CA VAL A 14 4.77 -11.07 -8.18
C VAL A 14 3.90 -10.49 -9.28
N PHE A 15 4.44 -9.55 -10.06
CA PHE A 15 3.72 -8.94 -11.17
C PHE A 15 3.26 -9.99 -12.19
N THR A 16 4.12 -10.94 -12.56
CA THR A 16 3.76 -12.03 -13.48
C THR A 16 2.69 -12.94 -12.88
N VAL A 17 2.80 -13.28 -11.59
CA VAL A 17 1.79 -14.07 -10.87
C VAL A 17 0.45 -13.34 -10.83
N CYS A 18 0.44 -12.03 -10.58
CA CYS A 18 -0.76 -11.19 -10.61
C CYS A 18 -1.42 -11.20 -11.99
N GLU A 19 -0.65 -10.98 -13.07
CA GLU A 19 -1.18 -11.04 -14.44
C GLU A 19 -1.68 -12.44 -14.80
N LEU A 20 -0.98 -13.51 -14.40
CA LEU A 20 -1.45 -14.88 -14.58
C LEU A 20 -2.74 -15.13 -13.80
N LEU A 21 -2.84 -14.67 -12.55
CA LEU A 21 -4.06 -14.76 -11.75
C LEU A 21 -5.20 -14.01 -12.43
N ARG A 22 -4.95 -12.79 -12.91
CA ARG A 22 -5.93 -11.95 -13.61
C ARG A 22 -6.44 -12.63 -14.88
N LEU A 23 -5.53 -13.22 -15.66
CA LEU A 23 -5.88 -14.04 -16.83
C LEU A 23 -6.69 -15.28 -16.45
N VAL A 24 -6.33 -15.98 -15.36
CA VAL A 24 -7.06 -17.15 -14.87
C VAL A 24 -8.46 -16.76 -14.37
N ILE A 25 -8.59 -15.71 -13.58
CA ILE A 25 -9.86 -15.17 -13.09
C ILE A 25 -10.75 -14.77 -14.27
N ASN A 26 -10.20 -14.00 -15.23
CA ASN A 26 -10.95 -13.56 -16.40
C ASN A 26 -11.35 -14.71 -17.31
N ARG A 27 -10.52 -15.75 -17.45
CA ARG A 27 -10.80 -16.87 -18.36
C ARG A 27 -11.71 -17.94 -17.74
N TRP A 28 -11.57 -18.20 -16.44
CA TRP A 28 -12.24 -19.33 -15.77
C TRP A 28 -13.38 -18.92 -14.85
N PHE A 29 -13.31 -17.73 -14.23
CA PHE A 29 -14.26 -17.29 -13.21
C PHE A 29 -15.23 -16.19 -13.69
N ALA A 30 -14.87 -15.41 -14.72
CA ALA A 30 -15.73 -14.37 -15.32
C ALA A 30 -17.10 -14.82 -15.89
N PRO A 31 -17.36 -16.10 -16.25
CA PRO A 31 -18.70 -16.53 -16.64
C PRO A 31 -19.61 -16.90 -15.46
N ARG A 32 -19.12 -16.97 -14.21
CA ARG A 32 -19.90 -17.48 -13.06
C ARG A 32 -19.98 -16.58 -11.82
N LEU A 33 -19.19 -15.51 -11.72
CA LEU A 33 -19.27 -14.56 -10.59
C LEU A 33 -19.87 -13.21 -11.01
N PRO A 34 -20.59 -12.50 -10.11
CA PRO A 34 -20.93 -11.09 -10.31
C PRO A 34 -19.63 -10.29 -10.52
N ARG A 35 -19.46 -9.78 -11.74
CA ARG A 35 -18.17 -9.55 -12.40
C ARG A 35 -17.24 -8.49 -11.80
N LEU A 36 -17.68 -7.66 -10.86
CA LEU A 36 -16.86 -6.52 -10.42
C LEU A 36 -16.28 -6.67 -9.02
N THR A 37 -17.06 -7.16 -8.04
CA THR A 37 -16.68 -7.02 -6.63
C THR A 37 -15.89 -8.22 -6.09
N THR A 38 -16.29 -9.45 -6.42
CA THR A 38 -15.67 -10.66 -5.84
C THR A 38 -14.36 -11.03 -6.52
N GLY A 39 -14.25 -10.86 -7.84
CA GLY A 39 -12.98 -11.12 -8.55
C GLY A 39 -11.88 -10.15 -8.11
N LEU A 40 -12.23 -8.86 -8.03
CA LEU A 40 -11.35 -7.80 -7.55
C LEU A 40 -10.95 -7.99 -6.09
N LEU A 41 -11.90 -8.36 -5.22
CA LEU A 41 -11.61 -8.70 -3.82
C LEU A 41 -10.52 -9.76 -3.72
N LEU A 42 -10.65 -10.85 -4.48
CA LEU A 42 -9.70 -11.95 -4.47
C LEU A 42 -8.34 -11.52 -5.01
N GLU A 43 -8.30 -10.76 -6.11
CA GLU A 43 -7.07 -10.24 -6.70
C GLU A 43 -6.30 -9.37 -5.71
N ILE A 44 -6.97 -8.39 -5.10
CA ILE A 44 -6.35 -7.48 -4.13
C ILE A 44 -5.92 -8.24 -2.87
N THR A 45 -6.74 -9.15 -2.36
CA THR A 45 -6.38 -9.96 -1.19
C THR A 45 -5.11 -10.78 -1.45
N VAL A 46 -5.00 -11.40 -2.63
CA VAL A 46 -3.81 -12.18 -3.00
C VAL A 46 -2.57 -11.29 -3.11
N ILE A 47 -2.71 -10.09 -3.66
CA ILE A 47 -1.63 -9.10 -3.72
C ILE A 47 -1.17 -8.71 -2.30
N GLU A 48 -2.11 -8.41 -1.40
CA GLU A 48 -1.80 -8.05 -0.02
C GLU A 48 -1.13 -9.21 0.75
N ILE A 49 -1.61 -10.45 0.57
CA ILE A 49 -0.96 -11.63 1.16
C ILE A 49 0.46 -11.79 0.64
N ALA A 50 0.67 -11.63 -0.68
CA ALA A 50 2.01 -11.69 -1.26
C ALA A 50 2.92 -10.60 -0.68
N ASN A 51 2.42 -9.37 -0.53
CA ASN A 51 3.16 -8.29 0.11
C ASN A 51 3.55 -8.67 1.55
N CYS A 52 2.63 -9.17 2.38
CA CYS A 52 2.94 -9.57 3.75
C CYS A 52 3.96 -10.72 3.84
N LEU A 53 3.87 -11.73 2.96
CA LEU A 53 4.75 -12.89 2.98
C LEU A 53 6.17 -12.58 2.52
N PHE A 54 6.31 -11.75 1.48
CA PHE A 54 7.60 -11.52 0.84
C PHE A 54 8.27 -10.20 1.22
N LEU A 55 7.49 -9.22 1.67
CA LEU A 55 7.96 -7.87 2.04
C LEU A 55 7.75 -7.59 3.53
N ARG A 56 7.84 -8.63 4.38
CA ARG A 56 7.50 -8.62 5.82
C ARG A 56 8.02 -7.42 6.61
N ASP A 57 9.20 -6.89 6.26
CA ASP A 57 9.84 -5.75 6.93
C ASP A 57 9.92 -4.47 6.08
N ALA A 58 9.32 -4.46 4.89
CA ALA A 58 9.36 -3.30 4.00
C ALA A 58 8.27 -2.30 4.37
N ILE A 59 8.67 -1.04 4.53
CA ILE A 59 7.73 0.07 4.70
C ILE A 59 7.60 0.75 3.34
N ALA A 60 6.46 0.57 2.68
CA ALA A 60 6.10 1.22 1.42
C ALA A 60 4.92 2.21 1.58
N HIS A 61 4.74 2.70 2.81
CA HIS A 61 3.63 3.54 3.23
C HIS A 61 4.13 4.73 4.05
N PRO A 62 3.71 5.97 3.76
CA PRO A 62 4.21 7.15 4.47
C PRO A 62 3.55 7.35 5.84
N CYS A 63 2.32 6.84 6.07
CA CYS A 63 1.64 7.06 7.36
C CYS A 63 2.39 6.51 8.59
N PRO A 64 2.96 5.27 8.57
CA PRO A 64 3.84 4.81 9.64
C PRO A 64 5.06 5.71 9.90
N LEU A 65 5.63 6.33 8.85
CA LEU A 65 6.80 7.21 8.97
C LEU A 65 6.44 8.49 9.72
N VAL A 66 5.31 9.11 9.39
CA VAL A 66 4.85 10.36 10.02
C VAL A 66 4.54 10.15 11.51
N ILE A 67 3.91 9.03 11.85
CA ILE A 67 3.57 8.70 13.25
C ILE A 67 4.83 8.36 14.06
N THR A 68 5.76 7.61 13.46
CA THR A 68 7.00 7.30 14.16
C THR A 68 7.86 8.55 14.36
N ALA A 69 7.88 9.45 13.37
CA ALA A 69 8.56 10.74 13.47
C ALA A 69 7.94 11.66 14.53
N SER A 70 6.61 11.65 14.70
CA SER A 70 5.93 12.45 15.72
C SER A 70 6.25 11.95 17.14
N ARG A 71 6.45 10.65 17.33
CA ARG A 71 6.78 10.03 18.62
C ARG A 71 8.28 10.09 18.97
N LYS A 72 9.19 9.97 17.98
CA LYS A 72 10.65 9.96 18.19
C LYS A 72 11.37 10.92 17.25
N ARG A 73 11.95 12.00 17.81
CA ARG A 73 12.67 13.01 17.03
C ARG A 73 14.03 12.52 16.48
N SER A 74 14.68 11.55 17.13
CA SER A 74 16.01 11.06 16.75
C SER A 74 16.03 10.27 15.43
N THR A 75 14.87 9.87 14.91
CA THR A 75 14.75 9.02 13.71
C THR A 75 14.36 9.80 12.46
N LEU A 76 14.18 11.14 12.55
CA LEU A 76 13.68 11.99 11.47
C LEU A 76 14.52 11.88 10.18
N ASN A 77 15.86 11.89 10.29
CA ASN A 77 16.74 11.79 9.14
C ASN A 77 16.56 10.47 8.39
N ARG A 78 16.42 9.36 9.14
CA ARG A 78 16.16 8.04 8.56
C ARG A 78 14.78 7.99 7.89
N MET A 79 13.75 8.56 8.53
CA MET A 79 12.40 8.63 7.96
C MET A 79 12.37 9.44 6.66
N PHE A 80 13.09 10.57 6.64
CA PHE A 80 13.22 11.39 5.43
C PHE A 80 13.88 10.62 4.28
N ILE A 81 14.97 9.89 4.55
CA ILE A 81 15.63 9.05 3.55
C ILE A 81 14.67 7.97 3.03
N ILE A 82 13.95 7.28 3.91
CA ILE A 82 12.98 6.24 3.51
C ILE A 82 11.89 6.85 2.63
N PHE A 83 11.35 8.01 3.00
CA PHE A 83 10.33 8.71 2.24
C PHE A 83 10.81 9.12 0.84
N VAL A 84 12.04 9.65 0.72
CA VAL A 84 12.64 10.00 -0.58
C VAL A 84 12.83 8.75 -1.45
N VAL A 85 13.25 7.63 -0.86
CA VAL A 85 13.39 6.35 -1.57
C VAL A 85 12.02 5.84 -2.05
N GLN A 86 10.98 5.93 -1.22
CA GLN A 86 9.61 5.55 -1.60
C GLN A 86 9.10 6.38 -2.78
N LEU A 87 9.25 7.71 -2.73
CA LEU A 87 8.87 8.59 -3.85
C LEU A 87 9.67 8.32 -5.12
N SER A 88 10.97 8.06 -4.99
CA SER A 88 11.83 7.73 -6.13
C SER A 88 11.41 6.40 -6.76
N ALA A 89 11.11 5.39 -5.94
CA ALA A 89 10.61 4.10 -6.42
C ALA A 89 9.24 4.22 -7.09
N ALA A 90 8.33 5.01 -6.51
CA ALA A 90 7.03 5.33 -7.09
C ALA A 90 7.18 5.96 -8.48
N TYR A 91 8.05 6.96 -8.62
CA TYR A 91 8.33 7.59 -9.92
C TYR A 91 8.94 6.61 -10.93
N LEU A 92 9.91 5.80 -10.50
CA LEU A 92 10.58 4.82 -11.38
C LEU A 92 9.65 3.68 -11.81
N SER A 93 8.63 3.36 -11.00
CA SER A 93 7.68 2.28 -11.28
C SER A 93 6.94 2.49 -12.61
N HIS A 94 6.66 3.74 -12.99
CA HIS A 94 6.02 4.08 -14.26
C HIS A 94 6.85 3.60 -15.47
N PHE A 95 8.18 3.80 -15.44
CA PHE A 95 9.06 3.36 -16.54
C PHE A 95 9.15 1.83 -16.64
N LEU A 96 9.15 1.15 -15.48
CA LEU A 96 9.11 -0.31 -15.43
C LEU A 96 7.79 -0.84 -15.99
N ALA A 97 6.66 -0.23 -15.60
CA ALA A 97 5.34 -0.57 -16.11
C ALA A 97 5.25 -0.39 -17.64
N ARG A 98 5.72 0.75 -18.17
CA ARG A 98 5.76 0.95 -19.64
C ARG A 98 6.68 -0.03 -20.35
N THR A 99 7.82 -0.38 -19.76
CA THR A 99 8.70 -1.40 -20.35
C THR A 99 8.01 -2.76 -20.38
N PHE A 100 7.27 -3.10 -19.33
CA PHE A 100 6.51 -4.33 -19.25
C PHE A 100 5.35 -4.36 -20.25
N TRP A 101 4.58 -3.28 -20.37
CA TRP A 101 3.45 -3.21 -21.31
C TRP A 101 3.89 -3.42 -22.76
N ARG A 102 5.16 -3.15 -23.12
CA ARG A 102 5.71 -3.43 -24.45
C ARG A 102 5.76 -4.92 -24.80
N PHE A 103 5.72 -5.82 -23.81
CA PHE A 103 5.60 -7.26 -24.06
C PHE A 103 4.20 -7.66 -24.56
N ASN A 104 3.21 -6.74 -24.51
CA ASN A 104 1.87 -6.89 -25.07
C ASN A 104 1.17 -8.21 -24.69
N LEU A 105 1.30 -8.62 -23.42
CA LEU A 105 0.65 -9.83 -22.89
C LEU A 105 -0.88 -9.71 -22.77
N HIS A 106 -1.41 -8.48 -22.71
CA HIS A 106 -2.83 -8.19 -22.60
C HIS A 106 -3.22 -7.02 -23.52
N HIS A 107 -4.42 -7.02 -24.10
CA HIS A 107 -4.88 -5.98 -25.03
C HIS A 107 -4.77 -4.56 -24.43
N ALA A 108 -5.14 -4.43 -23.15
CA ALA A 108 -5.07 -3.18 -22.40
C ALA A 108 -3.65 -2.57 -22.33
N HIS A 109 -2.59 -3.37 -22.49
CA HIS A 109 -1.22 -2.84 -22.49
C HIS A 109 -0.95 -1.86 -23.64
N ASN A 110 -1.53 -2.12 -24.82
CA ASN A 110 -1.40 -1.22 -25.96
C ASN A 110 -2.17 0.08 -25.73
N GLU A 111 -3.36 0.00 -25.13
CA GLU A 111 -4.16 1.18 -24.77
C GLU A 111 -3.40 2.06 -23.76
N LEU A 112 -2.84 1.46 -22.71
CA LEU A 112 -2.06 2.17 -21.68
C LEU A 112 -0.75 2.75 -22.21
N LEU A 113 -0.10 2.09 -23.18
CA LEU A 113 1.15 2.58 -23.78
C LEU A 113 0.96 3.81 -24.68
N ASN A 114 -0.19 3.85 -25.36
CA ASN A 114 -0.55 4.88 -26.34
C ASN A 114 -1.44 5.99 -25.73
N ALA A 115 -1.75 5.92 -24.44
CA ALA A 115 -2.47 6.96 -23.74
C ALA A 115 -1.58 8.21 -23.61
N ASP A 116 -2.00 9.31 -24.22
CA ASP A 116 -1.30 10.60 -24.16
C ASP A 116 -1.68 11.44 -22.92
N TYR A 117 -2.74 11.03 -22.22
CA TYR A 117 -3.27 11.68 -21.02
C TYR A 117 -3.69 10.63 -19.98
N CYS A 118 -3.85 11.07 -18.73
CA CYS A 118 -4.38 10.24 -17.65
C CYS A 118 -5.48 10.99 -16.90
N GLU A 119 -6.45 10.25 -16.37
CA GLU A 119 -7.54 10.75 -15.54
C GLU A 119 -7.37 10.21 -14.11
N ALA A 120 -7.65 11.02 -13.11
CA ALA A 120 -7.65 10.60 -11.72
C ALA A 120 -8.91 9.78 -11.38
N ASP A 121 -8.78 8.76 -10.55
CA ASP A 121 -9.89 7.86 -10.17
C ASP A 121 -10.94 8.47 -9.22
N LEU A 122 -10.81 9.76 -8.90
CA LEU A 122 -11.76 10.45 -8.03
C LEU A 122 -13.04 10.81 -8.81
N THR A 123 -14.13 10.10 -8.53
CA THR A 123 -15.44 10.31 -9.19
C THR A 123 -16.45 11.07 -8.32
N VAL A 124 -16.10 11.31 -7.06
CA VAL A 124 -16.95 11.98 -6.05
C VAL A 124 -16.41 13.35 -5.65
N ALA A 125 -17.23 14.12 -4.93
CA ALA A 125 -16.80 15.40 -4.37
C ALA A 125 -15.59 15.22 -3.44
N LEU A 126 -14.69 16.22 -3.42
CA LEU A 126 -13.44 16.20 -2.63
C LEU A 126 -13.65 15.81 -1.17
N THR A 127 -14.70 16.36 -0.53
CA THR A 127 -15.01 16.05 0.88
C THR A 127 -15.41 14.60 1.07
N VAL A 128 -16.24 14.07 0.17
CA VAL A 128 -16.68 12.66 0.19
C VAL A 128 -15.50 11.73 -0.06
N GLY A 129 -14.66 12.04 -1.06
CA GLY A 129 -13.46 11.27 -1.37
C GLY A 129 -12.48 11.24 -0.19
N ALA A 130 -12.24 12.40 0.43
CA ALA A 130 -11.41 12.49 1.63
C ALA A 130 -11.98 11.66 2.79
N THR A 131 -13.29 11.69 3.01
CA THR A 131 -13.94 10.84 4.03
C THR A 131 -13.79 9.36 3.72
N ILE A 132 -13.96 8.93 2.47
CA ILE A 132 -13.81 7.53 2.05
C ILE A 132 -12.37 7.04 2.30
N GLU A 133 -11.38 7.74 1.76
CA GLU A 133 -9.96 7.40 1.92
C GLU A 133 -9.53 7.37 3.39
N GLY A 134 -9.96 8.35 4.17
CA GLY A 134 -9.58 8.49 5.57
C GLY A 134 -10.24 7.44 6.47
N LEU A 135 -11.54 7.20 6.27
CA LEU A 135 -12.28 6.19 7.02
C LEU A 135 -11.82 4.78 6.66
N ALA A 136 -11.55 4.50 5.39
CA ALA A 136 -11.03 3.21 4.97
C ALA A 136 -9.66 2.94 5.59
N THR A 137 -8.76 3.93 5.56
CA THR A 137 -7.44 3.81 6.20
C THR A 137 -7.56 3.59 7.71
N PHE A 138 -8.44 4.34 8.38
CA PHE A 138 -8.73 4.17 9.81
C PHE A 138 -9.24 2.76 10.13
N CYS A 139 -10.28 2.30 9.43
CA CYS A 139 -10.90 1.00 9.67
C CYS A 139 -9.93 -0.15 9.43
N THR A 140 -9.18 -0.11 8.32
CA THR A 140 -8.18 -1.15 8.01
C THR A 140 -7.11 -1.21 9.10
N LYS A 141 -6.64 -0.05 9.58
CA LYS A 141 -5.65 -0.02 10.66
C LYS A 141 -6.23 -0.45 12.01
N ALA A 142 -7.49 -0.13 12.30
CA ALA A 142 -8.19 -0.60 13.49
C ALA A 142 -8.34 -2.13 13.48
N VAL A 143 -8.74 -2.71 12.34
CA VAL A 143 -8.84 -4.18 12.18
C VAL A 143 -7.48 -4.85 12.35
N GLU A 144 -6.39 -4.24 11.87
CA GLU A 144 -5.04 -4.75 12.11
C GLU A 144 -4.72 -4.83 13.61
N TYR A 145 -5.02 -3.77 14.38
CA TYR A 145 -4.82 -3.78 15.84
C TYR A 145 -5.68 -4.84 16.54
N ILE A 146 -6.97 -4.91 16.21
CA ILE A 146 -7.90 -5.90 16.77
C ILE A 146 -7.45 -7.32 16.41
N ALA A 147 -7.06 -7.57 15.16
CA ALA A 147 -6.58 -8.88 14.74
C ALA A 147 -5.33 -9.31 15.52
N ASN A 148 -4.40 -8.38 15.74
CA ASN A 148 -3.18 -8.64 16.51
C ASN A 148 -3.46 -8.98 17.99
N GLU A 149 -4.51 -8.39 18.58
CA GLU A 149 -4.92 -8.69 19.95
C GLU A 149 -5.69 -10.01 20.07
N TRP A 150 -6.58 -10.30 19.12
CA TRP A 150 -7.52 -11.43 19.21
C TRP A 150 -6.95 -12.76 18.74
N TYR A 151 -6.02 -12.74 17.78
CA TYR A 151 -5.45 -13.96 17.19
C TYR A 151 -4.00 -14.11 17.63
N VAL A 152 -3.64 -15.29 18.12
CA VAL A 152 -2.23 -15.61 18.46
C VAL A 152 -1.45 -16.09 17.23
N ASP A 153 -2.15 -16.68 16.25
CA ASP A 153 -1.52 -17.18 15.03
C ASP A 153 -1.27 -16.06 14.01
N SER A 154 0.00 -15.88 13.65
CA SER A 154 0.44 -14.85 12.69
C SER A 154 -0.17 -14.99 11.30
N ASN A 155 -0.50 -16.21 10.87
CA ASN A 155 -1.12 -16.43 9.56
C ASN A 155 -2.59 -16.00 9.55
N ALA A 156 -3.33 -16.29 10.62
CA ALA A 156 -4.71 -15.83 10.78
C ALA A 156 -4.81 -14.30 10.86
N GLN A 157 -3.91 -13.65 11.61
CA GLN A 157 -3.81 -12.18 11.68
C GLN A 157 -3.63 -11.55 10.29
N MET A 158 -2.64 -12.07 9.54
CA MET A 158 -2.33 -11.62 8.19
C MET A 158 -3.53 -11.81 7.26
N LEU A 159 -4.13 -13.01 7.25
CA LEU A 159 -5.24 -13.33 6.37
C LEU A 159 -6.45 -12.41 6.60
N ILE A 160 -6.81 -12.16 7.87
CA ILE A 160 -7.94 -11.29 8.22
C ILE A 160 -7.67 -9.85 7.80
N THR A 161 -6.46 -9.35 8.06
CA THR A 161 -6.07 -7.99 7.70
C THR A 161 -6.07 -7.80 6.18
N CYS A 162 -5.47 -8.73 5.42
CA CYS A 162 -5.45 -8.68 3.96
C CYS A 162 -6.85 -8.80 3.33
N LEU A 163 -7.70 -9.69 3.87
CA LEU A 163 -9.09 -9.84 3.40
C LEU A 163 -9.90 -8.57 3.65
N PHE A 164 -9.76 -7.95 4.82
CA PHE A 164 -10.45 -6.72 5.16
C PHE A 164 -9.96 -5.55 4.30
N ALA A 165 -8.65 -5.41 4.12
CA ALA A 165 -8.07 -4.41 3.22
C ALA A 165 -8.60 -4.60 1.79
N GLY A 166 -8.56 -5.82 1.26
CA GLY A 166 -9.12 -6.14 -0.06
C GLY A 166 -10.61 -5.81 -0.18
N PHE A 167 -11.39 -6.04 0.89
CA PHE A 167 -12.80 -5.69 0.94
C PHE A 167 -13.02 -4.18 0.87
N MET A 168 -12.32 -3.41 1.70
CA MET A 168 -12.39 -1.95 1.68
C MET A 168 -11.99 -1.40 0.31
N THR A 169 -10.90 -1.92 -0.28
CA THR A 169 -10.47 -1.52 -1.63
C THR A 169 -11.52 -1.83 -2.69
N SER A 170 -12.09 -3.04 -2.68
CA SER A 170 -13.13 -3.44 -3.65
C SER A 170 -14.39 -2.58 -3.57
N VAL A 171 -14.78 -2.15 -2.35
CA VAL A 171 -15.92 -1.24 -2.15
C VAL A 171 -15.60 0.19 -2.60
N GLY A 172 -14.39 0.68 -2.30
CA GLY A 172 -14.00 2.08 -2.54
C GLY A 172 -13.50 2.39 -3.96
N ILE A 173 -13.14 1.37 -4.76
CA ILE A 173 -12.39 1.54 -6.00
C ILE A 173 -13.08 2.48 -7.01
N ASN A 174 -14.40 2.41 -7.15
CA ASN A 174 -15.15 3.21 -8.12
C ASN A 174 -15.36 4.66 -7.68
N TYR A 175 -15.04 5.01 -6.43
CA TYR A 175 -15.22 6.36 -5.89
C TYR A 175 -13.93 7.16 -5.90
N THR A 176 -12.81 6.52 -5.56
CA THR A 176 -11.53 7.20 -5.31
C THR A 176 -10.32 6.45 -5.89
N GLY A 177 -10.50 5.26 -6.48
CA GLY A 177 -9.43 4.28 -6.69
C GLY A 177 -9.09 3.47 -5.43
N MET A 178 -9.44 4.01 -4.25
CA MET A 178 -9.22 3.44 -2.92
C MET A 178 -7.76 3.03 -2.68
N TYR A 179 -6.90 4.03 -2.75
CA TYR A 179 -5.46 3.81 -2.62
C TYR A 179 -5.05 3.57 -1.17
N ALA A 180 -5.67 4.28 -0.22
CA ALA A 180 -5.35 4.28 1.22
C ALA A 180 -3.87 4.52 1.56
N ASN A 181 -3.02 4.81 0.56
CA ASN A 181 -1.59 4.98 0.63
C ASN A 181 -1.19 6.19 -0.23
N PRO A 182 -0.73 7.29 0.39
CA PRO A 182 -0.40 8.51 -0.35
C PRO A 182 0.67 8.35 -1.43
N ILE A 183 1.65 7.45 -1.24
CA ILE A 183 2.71 7.23 -2.23
C ILE A 183 2.16 6.52 -3.47
N VAL A 184 1.26 5.56 -3.28
CA VAL A 184 0.62 4.84 -4.40
C VAL A 184 -0.32 5.77 -5.15
N ALA A 185 -1.16 6.52 -4.43
CA ALA A 185 -2.03 7.52 -5.04
C ALA A 185 -1.24 8.58 -5.81
N TRP A 186 -0.09 9.02 -5.28
CA TRP A 186 0.79 9.95 -5.98
C TRP A 186 1.39 9.31 -7.24
N ALA A 187 1.83 8.06 -7.19
CA ALA A 187 2.38 7.35 -8.34
C ALA A 187 1.36 7.19 -9.48
N CYS A 188 0.09 6.93 -9.14
CA CYS A 188 -0.94 6.58 -10.11
C CYS A 188 -1.70 7.79 -10.66
N THR A 189 -1.94 8.83 -9.85
CA THR A 189 -2.90 9.89 -10.21
C THR A 189 -2.36 11.32 -10.11
N PHE A 190 -1.12 11.52 -9.66
CA PHE A 190 -0.57 12.86 -9.56
C PHE A 190 -0.34 13.46 -10.96
N ASN A 191 -0.80 14.71 -11.16
CA ASN A 191 -0.78 15.42 -12.44
C ASN A 191 -1.68 14.80 -13.53
N CYS A 192 -2.60 13.90 -13.16
CA CYS A 192 -3.69 13.48 -14.03
C CYS A 192 -4.85 14.49 -13.99
N GLU A 193 -5.67 14.46 -15.03
CA GLU A 193 -6.86 15.31 -15.14
C GLU A 193 -7.96 14.88 -14.14
N GLY A 194 -8.94 15.73 -13.90
CA GLY A 194 -10.08 15.43 -13.01
C GLY A 194 -9.90 15.79 -11.54
N ILE A 195 -8.68 16.11 -11.08
CA ILE A 195 -8.44 16.60 -9.72
C ILE A 195 -7.37 17.71 -9.69
N THR A 196 -7.57 18.72 -8.86
CA THR A 196 -6.54 19.75 -8.62
C THR A 196 -5.43 19.20 -7.72
N HIS A 197 -4.21 19.76 -7.80
CA HIS A 197 -3.12 19.38 -6.88
C HIS A 197 -3.50 19.54 -5.41
N PHE A 198 -4.28 20.59 -5.09
CA PHE A 198 -4.82 20.78 -3.75
C PHE A 198 -5.81 19.68 -3.38
N GLY A 199 -6.73 19.32 -4.28
CA GLY A 199 -7.65 18.21 -4.09
C GLY A 199 -6.92 16.88 -3.83
N HIS A 200 -5.87 16.61 -4.60
CA HIS A 200 -5.01 15.42 -4.42
C HIS A 200 -4.38 15.39 -3.04
N LEU A 201 -3.82 16.51 -2.58
CA LEU A 201 -3.24 16.64 -1.24
C LEU A 201 -4.28 16.41 -0.12
N ILE A 202 -5.49 16.95 -0.25
CA ILE A 202 -6.53 16.76 0.76
C ILE A 202 -6.99 15.30 0.81
N VAL A 203 -7.33 14.73 -0.36
CA VAL A 203 -7.98 13.41 -0.47
C VAL A 203 -7.01 12.27 -0.22
N TYR A 204 -5.84 12.29 -0.87
CA TYR A 204 -4.94 11.14 -0.91
C TYR A 204 -3.75 11.24 0.05
N TRP A 205 -3.47 12.41 0.62
CA TRP A 205 -2.38 12.59 1.58
C TRP A 205 -2.90 12.86 2.99
N LEU A 206 -3.60 13.98 3.20
CA LEU A 206 -4.00 14.37 4.55
C LEU A 206 -5.04 13.42 5.14
N SER A 207 -6.03 13.00 4.37
CA SER A 207 -7.09 12.13 4.88
C SER A 207 -6.58 10.75 5.34
N PRO A 208 -5.77 10.01 4.56
CA PRO A 208 -5.21 8.74 5.02
C PRO A 208 -4.25 8.90 6.20
N LEU A 209 -3.48 9.99 6.24
CA LEU A 209 -2.60 10.31 7.37
C LEU A 209 -3.41 10.52 8.67
N ILE A 210 -4.49 11.29 8.60
CA ILE A 210 -5.39 11.53 9.73
C ILE A 210 -6.06 10.22 10.16
N GLY A 211 -6.61 9.46 9.20
CA GLY A 211 -7.27 8.19 9.48
C GLY A 211 -6.34 7.19 10.19
N TRP A 212 -5.12 7.03 9.69
CA TRP A 212 -4.12 6.17 10.33
C TRP A 212 -3.76 6.69 11.72
N TYR A 213 -3.49 7.98 11.87
CA TYR A 213 -3.11 8.58 13.15
C TYR A 213 -4.20 8.43 14.22
N LEU A 214 -5.48 8.61 13.84
CA LEU A 214 -6.61 8.39 14.74
C LEU A 214 -6.72 6.93 15.17
N ALA A 215 -6.55 5.97 14.25
CA ALA A 215 -6.56 4.55 14.60
C ALA A 215 -5.44 4.20 15.58
N ASP A 216 -4.26 4.78 15.37
CA ASP A 216 -3.10 4.61 16.24
C ASP A 216 -3.30 5.23 17.65
N ILE A 217 -4.00 6.37 17.77
CA ILE A 217 -4.33 6.94 19.08
C ILE A 217 -5.35 6.08 19.83
N ILE A 218 -6.36 5.57 19.13
CA ILE A 218 -7.51 4.88 19.75
C ILE A 218 -7.15 3.44 20.13
N PHE A 219 -6.46 2.73 19.24
CA PHE A 219 -6.18 1.29 19.36
C PHE A 219 -4.69 0.97 19.56
N GLY A 220 -3.79 1.92 19.35
CA GLY A 220 -2.36 1.68 19.48
C GLY A 220 -1.92 1.61 20.94
N ASP A 221 -1.43 0.45 21.36
CA ASP A 221 -0.70 0.32 22.62
C ASP A 221 0.61 1.12 22.59
N GLN A 222 0.97 1.76 23.71
CA GLN A 222 2.13 2.66 23.88
C GLN A 222 3.52 2.00 23.62
N GLN A 223 3.61 0.74 23.17
CA GLN A 223 4.87 0.00 23.09
C GLN A 223 5.25 -0.59 21.71
N SER A 224 4.40 -0.56 20.69
CA SER A 224 4.76 -1.08 19.36
C SER A 224 5.42 -0.01 18.48
N ILE A 225 6.59 0.48 18.90
CA ILE A 225 7.53 1.04 17.95
C ILE A 225 8.00 -0.13 17.08
N PRO A 226 7.94 -0.05 15.73
CA PRO A 226 8.53 -1.08 14.89
C PRO A 226 9.97 -1.31 15.36
N ALA A 227 10.26 -2.51 15.88
CA ALA A 227 11.53 -2.85 16.51
C ALA A 227 12.73 -2.55 15.61
N HIS A 228 12.49 -2.45 14.29
CA HIS A 228 13.48 -2.18 13.27
C HIS A 228 14.01 -0.72 13.23
N ILE A 229 13.45 0.19 14.03
CA ILE A 229 13.92 1.57 14.17
C ILE A 229 14.77 1.76 15.44
N SER A 230 14.85 0.73 16.29
CA SER A 230 15.57 0.76 17.57
C SER A 230 17.03 0.35 17.49
N ASP A 231 17.53 -0.08 16.33
CA ASP A 231 18.92 -0.56 16.21
C ASP A 231 19.89 0.61 15.98
N ASP A 232 19.94 1.52 16.95
CA ASP A 232 21.12 2.34 17.19
C ASP A 232 21.93 1.68 18.31
N GLY A 233 23.08 1.13 17.94
CA GLY A 233 24.01 0.49 18.85
C GLY A 233 24.50 1.43 19.96
N SER A 234 24.03 1.19 21.18
CA SER A 234 24.67 1.52 22.47
C SER A 234 23.88 0.79 23.56
N GLU A 235 24.36 -0.13 24.40
CA GLU A 235 25.68 -0.40 24.96
C GLU A 235 25.86 -1.92 25.13
N SER A 236 26.79 -2.52 24.40
CA SER A 236 27.51 -3.70 24.92
C SER A 236 28.73 -3.18 25.67
N LYS A 237 28.56 -2.86 26.96
CA LYS A 237 29.65 -2.71 27.94
C LYS A 237 29.09 -2.55 29.36
N LYS A 238 28.61 -3.65 29.94
CA LYS A 238 28.75 -4.00 31.37
C LYS A 238 27.90 -5.24 31.68
N LEU A 239 28.50 -6.42 31.52
CA LEU A 239 28.56 -7.48 32.54
C LEU A 239 29.22 -8.72 31.91
N LYS A 240 30.55 -8.74 31.92
CA LYS A 240 31.35 -9.98 31.96
C LYS A 240 32.82 -9.62 32.21
N SER A 241 33.19 -9.51 33.47
CA SER A 241 34.48 -9.99 33.96
C SER A 241 34.53 -9.95 35.49
N ARG A 242 34.60 -11.16 36.07
CA ARG A 242 35.02 -11.51 37.43
C ARG A 242 34.07 -11.18 38.57
#